data_AF-A0A8H6UUZ1-F1
#
_entry.id   AF-A0A8H6UUZ1-F1
#
_cell.length_a   1.000
_cell.length_b   1.000
_cell.length_c   1.000
_cell.angle_alpha   90.00
_cell.angle_beta   90.00
_cell.angle_gamma   90.00
#
_symmetry.space_group_name_H-M   'P 1'
#
loop_
_entity.id
_entity.type
_entity.pdbx_description
1 polymer ?
#
loop_
_entity_poly.entity_id
_entity_poly.type
_entity_poly.pdbx_seq_one_letter_code
_entity_poly.pdbx_strand_id
1 'polypeptide(L)'
;MDPIAATQLAGDVAGIFLKIVNTVKDVIETMKGAKEALVELLSRCERTGDEIMGFVHKIADASKHSEIWMKFSWVFYKADVTALVGKLEAREKDLNLVLTFIAAQSSVVTEKEISTMKGRAEEWARITEAFGTTHLSQDSNELVLKHTLEQGKTGHGSHRGSHNDGKQASPNAIPSQHSSNSRNLALWLGNVAKTGFDPAYLKERARLSDAAYRGDWHQLLSSLDTGRRRYGEPWCNSFNLRSEDDSHRLSLWTPLHQAAYMNAPKKVVEKLIRLGAFRTLPTKETHGEFRYADLTAVEIAREVGYSDLWGILTPVIRHFVPARVLIDLEQKFHELIRAELAGVALLKYLRLPQLVVLTELENPEMWFPIQPQSQQGRGFLFRLDGRELVVLSVGRNPPMSKQLYRVSATGWTAIHDAVVFRR
;
A
#
# COMPACT_ATOMS: atom_id res chain seq x y z
N MET A 1 -53.32 -32.03 40.45
CA MET A 1 -52.78 -30.66 40.40
C MET A 1 -53.80 -29.74 41.02
N ASP A 2 -53.35 -28.84 41.90
CA ASP A 2 -54.23 -27.84 42.52
C ASP A 2 -54.72 -26.86 41.45
N PRO A 3 -56.05 -26.68 41.26
CA PRO A 3 -56.60 -25.77 40.26
C PRO A 3 -56.14 -24.31 40.43
N ILE A 4 -55.76 -23.92 41.65
CA ILE A 4 -55.23 -22.58 41.94
C ILE A 4 -53.83 -22.42 41.32
N ALA A 5 -52.97 -23.45 41.43
CA ALA A 5 -51.64 -23.43 40.85
C ALA A 5 -51.68 -23.42 39.32
N ALA A 6 -52.63 -24.14 38.71
CA ALA A 6 -52.81 -24.14 37.25
C ALA A 6 -53.30 -22.77 36.72
N THR A 7 -54.15 -22.08 37.49
CA THR A 7 -54.66 -20.76 37.11
C THR A 7 -53.60 -19.68 37.27
N GLN A 8 -52.77 -19.77 38.31
CA GLN A 8 -51.62 -18.88 38.51
C GLN A 8 -50.60 -19.03 37.38
N LEU A 9 -50.25 -20.28 37.02
CA LEU A 9 -49.33 -20.56 35.92
C LEU A 9 -49.86 -20.04 34.58
N ALA A 10 -51.16 -20.20 34.31
CA ALA A 10 -51.79 -19.65 33.11
C ALA A 10 -51.75 -18.11 33.07
N GLY A 11 -51.94 -17.45 34.23
CA GLY A 11 -51.81 -16.01 34.37
C GLY A 11 -50.40 -15.51 34.11
N ASP A 12 -49.39 -16.20 34.65
CA ASP A 12 -47.98 -15.85 34.48
C ASP A 12 -47.54 -16.01 33.01
N VAL A 13 -47.97 -17.10 32.35
CA VAL A 13 -47.72 -17.32 30.92
C VAL A 13 -48.40 -16.25 30.06
N ALA A 14 -49.65 -15.88 30.36
CA ALA A 14 -50.36 -14.82 29.65
C ALA A 14 -49.67 -13.45 29.81
N GLY A 15 -49.17 -13.14 31.02
CA GLY A 15 -48.41 -11.93 31.29
C GLY A 15 -47.10 -11.85 30.51
N ILE A 16 -46.39 -12.99 30.40
CA ILE A 16 -45.16 -13.09 29.60
C ILE A 16 -45.46 -12.86 28.10
N PHE A 17 -46.53 -13.47 27.57
CA PHE A 17 -46.93 -13.28 26.18
C PHE A 17 -47.26 -11.81 25.87
N LEU A 18 -47.99 -11.13 26.76
CA LEU A 18 -48.35 -9.72 26.57
C LEU A 18 -47.09 -8.82 26.55
N LYS A 19 -46.10 -9.12 27.39
CA LYS A 19 -44.84 -8.38 27.44
C LYS A 19 -44.00 -8.57 26.17
N ILE A 20 -44.00 -9.78 25.60
CA ILE A 20 -43.33 -10.07 24.32
C ILE A 20 -44.01 -9.29 23.19
N VAL A 21 -45.35 -9.32 23.10
CA VAL A 21 -46.10 -8.62 22.05
C VAL A 21 -45.85 -7.11 22.13
N ASN A 22 -45.86 -6.51 23.32
CA ASN A 22 -45.56 -5.08 23.47
C ASN A 22 -44.13 -4.74 23.06
N THR A 23 -43.15 -5.59 23.42
CA THR A 23 -41.75 -5.38 23.02
C THR A 23 -41.58 -5.47 21.50
N VAL A 24 -42.22 -6.44 20.85
CA VAL A 24 -42.20 -6.59 19.39
C VAL A 24 -42.87 -5.39 18.72
N LYS A 25 -43.97 -4.88 19.27
CA LYS A 25 -44.65 -3.68 18.77
C LYS A 25 -43.75 -2.45 18.82
N ASP A 26 -43.07 -2.21 19.95
CA ASP A 26 -42.16 -1.06 20.11
C ASP A 26 -40.97 -1.14 19.13
N VAL A 27 -40.46 -2.34 18.88
CA VAL A 27 -39.41 -2.57 17.87
C VAL A 27 -39.92 -2.26 16.46
N ILE A 28 -41.13 -2.71 16.12
CA ILE A 28 -41.74 -2.44 14.80
C ILE A 28 -41.98 -0.93 14.60
N GLU A 29 -42.48 -0.23 15.61
CA GLU A 29 -42.69 1.22 15.54
C GLU A 29 -41.37 1.99 15.40
N THR A 30 -40.32 1.56 16.12
CA THR A 30 -38.97 2.14 16.00
C THR A 30 -38.35 1.89 14.62
N MET A 31 -38.48 0.67 14.08
CA MET A 31 -38.01 0.34 12.73
C MET A 31 -38.77 1.11 11.65
N LYS A 32 -40.06 1.38 11.85
CA LYS A 32 -40.86 2.20 10.95
C LYS A 32 -40.36 3.65 10.93
N GLY A 33 -40.08 4.24 12.09
CA GLY A 33 -39.48 5.58 12.19
C GLY A 33 -38.09 5.65 11.55
N ALA A 34 -37.25 4.63 11.76
CA ALA A 34 -35.93 4.55 11.12
C ALA A 34 -36.04 4.44 9.59
N LYS A 35 -37.01 3.68 9.08
CA LYS A 35 -37.29 3.57 7.64
C LYS A 35 -37.75 4.91 7.06
N GLU A 36 -38.63 5.63 7.74
CA GLU A 36 -39.10 6.95 7.29
C GLU A 36 -37.96 7.97 7.23
N ALA A 37 -37.08 8.01 8.25
CA ALA A 37 -35.89 8.85 8.26
C ALA A 37 -34.90 8.50 7.13
N LEU A 38 -34.72 7.20 6.83
CA LEU A 38 -33.85 6.75 5.75
C LEU A 38 -34.39 7.12 4.37
N VAL A 39 -35.72 7.03 4.18
CA VAL A 39 -36.39 7.46 2.94
C VAL A 39 -36.25 8.97 2.76
N GLU A 40 -36.45 9.77 3.81
CA GLU A 40 -36.26 11.22 3.74
C GLU A 40 -34.82 11.60 3.38
N LEU A 41 -33.83 10.89 3.95
CA LEU A 41 -32.42 11.11 3.66
C LEU A 41 -32.07 10.74 2.21
N LEU A 42 -32.60 9.63 1.70
CA LEU A 42 -32.44 9.23 0.29
C LEU A 42 -33.04 10.26 -0.66
N SER A 43 -34.25 10.77 -0.40
CA SER A 43 -34.85 11.82 -1.23
C SER A 43 -34.06 13.12 -1.21
N ARG A 44 -33.37 13.45 -0.11
CA ARG A 44 -32.44 14.60 -0.04
C ARG A 44 -31.16 14.37 -0.83
N CYS A 45 -30.64 13.13 -0.86
CA CYS A 45 -29.50 12.74 -1.68
C CYS A 45 -29.82 12.80 -3.18
N GLU A 46 -30.98 12.29 -3.60
CA GLU A 46 -31.46 12.35 -4.99
C GLU A 46 -31.56 13.80 -5.48
N ARG A 47 -32.16 14.69 -4.69
CA ARG A 47 -32.24 16.13 -5.02
C ARG A 47 -30.87 16.78 -5.20
N THR A 48 -29.89 16.39 -4.37
CA THR A 48 -28.52 16.90 -4.49
C THR A 48 -27.85 16.37 -5.76
N GLY A 49 -28.11 15.11 -6.12
CA GLY A 49 -27.68 14.52 -7.39
C GLY A 49 -28.25 15.26 -8.61
N ASP A 50 -29.53 15.61 -8.57
CA ASP A 50 -30.19 16.39 -9.64
C ASP A 50 -29.58 17.80 -9.78
N GLU A 51 -29.24 18.45 -8.66
CA GLU A 51 -28.52 19.74 -8.66
C GLU A 51 -27.13 19.62 -9.30
N ILE A 52 -26.38 18.56 -8.99
CA ILE A 52 -25.07 18.25 -9.60
C ILE A 52 -25.23 18.06 -11.11
N MET A 53 -26.19 17.23 -11.52
CA MET A 53 -26.43 16.93 -12.93
C MET A 53 -26.88 18.17 -13.70
N GLY A 54 -27.72 19.02 -13.12
CA GLY A 54 -28.10 20.30 -13.70
C GLY A 54 -26.91 21.24 -13.88
N PHE A 55 -25.97 21.24 -12.93
CA PHE A 55 -24.73 22.01 -13.03
C PHE A 55 -23.78 21.49 -14.12
N VAL A 56 -23.64 20.16 -14.24
CA VAL A 56 -22.86 19.51 -15.30
C VAL A 56 -23.41 19.85 -16.68
N HIS A 57 -24.73 19.84 -16.86
CA HIS A 57 -25.35 20.24 -18.13
C HIS A 57 -25.11 21.72 -18.46
N LYS A 58 -25.18 22.62 -17.46
CA LYS A 58 -24.84 24.04 -17.65
C LYS A 58 -23.39 24.24 -18.09
N ILE A 59 -22.45 23.47 -17.53
CA ILE A 59 -21.04 23.50 -17.95
C ILE A 59 -20.88 22.94 -19.36
N ALA A 60 -21.55 21.83 -19.69
CA ALA A 60 -21.51 21.21 -21.00
C ALA A 60 -22.05 22.16 -22.09
N ASP A 61 -23.13 22.89 -21.82
CA ASP A 61 -23.67 23.87 -22.77
C ASP A 61 -22.81 25.13 -22.89
N ALA A 62 -22.22 25.62 -21.79
CA ALA A 62 -21.27 26.72 -21.82
C ALA A 62 -19.96 26.36 -22.58
N SER A 63 -19.58 25.08 -22.58
CA SER A 63 -18.38 24.59 -23.26
C SER A 63 -18.43 24.65 -24.78
N LYS A 64 -19.64 24.70 -25.36
CA LYS A 64 -19.86 24.76 -26.82
C LYS A 64 -19.39 26.08 -27.45
N HIS A 65 -19.13 27.12 -26.64
CA HIS A 65 -18.89 28.48 -27.15
C HIS A 65 -17.43 28.98 -27.14
N SER A 66 -16.44 28.28 -26.56
CA SER A 66 -14.98 28.48 -26.76
C SER A 66 -14.17 27.90 -25.58
N GLU A 67 -13.02 27.25 -25.86
CA GLU A 67 -12.06 26.74 -24.86
C GLU A 67 -11.48 27.81 -23.93
N ILE A 68 -11.43 29.08 -24.36
CA ILE A 68 -10.93 30.20 -23.55
C ILE A 68 -11.94 30.56 -22.46
N TRP A 69 -13.23 30.41 -22.76
CA TRP A 69 -14.32 30.67 -21.82
C TRP A 69 -14.40 29.61 -20.72
N MET A 70 -14.05 28.36 -21.02
CA MET A 70 -13.93 27.27 -20.03
C MET A 70 -12.88 27.56 -18.94
N LYS A 71 -11.74 28.15 -19.30
CA LYS A 71 -10.67 28.45 -18.34
C LYS A 71 -11.03 29.60 -17.40
N PHE A 72 -11.72 30.62 -17.90
CA PHE A 72 -12.22 31.71 -17.08
C PHE A 72 -13.41 31.28 -16.21
N SER A 73 -14.32 30.49 -16.76
CA SER A 73 -15.52 30.04 -16.04
C SER A 73 -15.21 29.03 -14.94
N TRP A 74 -14.21 28.17 -15.09
CA TRP A 74 -13.77 27.24 -14.03
C TRP A 74 -13.37 27.96 -12.74
N VAL A 75 -12.79 29.16 -12.82
CA VAL A 75 -12.42 29.95 -11.65
C VAL A 75 -13.66 30.43 -10.89
N PHE A 76 -14.74 30.77 -11.59
CA PHE A 76 -16.01 31.16 -10.98
C PHE A 76 -16.80 29.94 -10.45
N TYR A 77 -16.78 28.83 -11.19
CA TYR A 77 -17.48 27.60 -10.81
C TYR A 77 -16.82 26.83 -9.66
N LYS A 78 -15.53 27.10 -9.36
CA LYS A 78 -14.81 26.46 -8.25
C LYS A 78 -15.49 26.69 -6.90
N ALA A 79 -16.08 27.87 -6.66
CA ALA A 79 -16.78 28.16 -5.42
C ALA A 79 -18.06 27.32 -5.28
N ASP A 80 -18.85 27.22 -6.36
CA ASP A 80 -20.09 26.44 -6.38
C ASP A 80 -19.83 24.93 -6.27
N VAL A 81 -18.79 24.42 -6.94
CA VAL A 81 -18.36 23.02 -6.82
C VAL A 81 -17.89 22.71 -5.40
N THR A 82 -17.10 23.61 -4.80
CA THR A 82 -16.64 23.44 -3.41
C THR A 82 -17.83 23.45 -2.43
N ALA A 83 -18.82 24.31 -2.66
CA ALA A 83 -20.04 24.33 -1.85
C ALA A 83 -20.87 23.05 -2.01
N LEU A 84 -20.99 22.51 -3.22
CA LEU A 84 -21.68 21.24 -3.45
C LEU A 84 -20.95 20.04 -2.84
N VAL A 85 -19.62 19.99 -2.96
CA VAL A 85 -18.79 18.95 -2.32
C VAL A 85 -18.94 19.02 -0.80
N GLY A 86 -18.93 20.22 -0.21
CA GLY A 86 -19.17 20.40 1.22
C GLY A 86 -20.57 19.95 1.67
N LYS A 87 -21.61 20.17 0.85
CA LYS A 87 -22.95 19.62 1.11
C LYS A 87 -22.94 18.09 1.08
N LEU A 88 -22.24 17.48 0.12
CA LEU A 88 -22.17 16.03 -0.02
C LEU A 88 -21.43 15.37 1.15
N GLU A 89 -20.32 15.96 1.59
CA GLU A 89 -19.55 15.48 2.76
C GLU A 89 -20.37 15.57 4.06
N ALA A 90 -21.18 16.62 4.22
CA ALA A 90 -22.10 16.73 5.35
C ALA A 90 -23.16 15.60 5.32
N ARG A 91 -23.67 15.24 4.14
CA ARG A 91 -24.65 14.14 3.98
C ARG A 91 -24.05 12.77 4.21
N GLU A 92 -22.80 12.56 3.83
CA GLU A 92 -22.07 11.33 4.15
C GLU A 92 -21.92 11.14 5.67
N LYS A 93 -21.61 12.22 6.40
CA LYS A 93 -21.55 12.21 7.87
C LYS A 93 -22.92 11.90 8.50
N ASP A 94 -24.00 12.50 7.97
CA ASP A 94 -25.37 12.20 8.41
C ASP A 94 -25.72 10.72 8.18
N LEU A 95 -25.38 10.15 7.02
CA LEU A 95 -25.61 8.74 6.68
C LEU A 95 -24.83 7.80 7.62
N ASN A 96 -23.55 8.09 7.85
CA ASN A 96 -22.71 7.30 8.76
C ASN A 96 -23.22 7.34 10.20
N LEU A 97 -23.77 8.47 10.65
CA LEU A 97 -24.38 8.58 11.97
C LEU A 97 -25.66 7.72 12.08
N VAL A 98 -26.52 7.75 11.06
CA VAL A 98 -27.74 6.91 11.01
C VAL A 98 -27.37 5.42 10.96
N LEU A 99 -26.39 5.03 10.17
CA LEU A 99 -25.90 3.64 10.11
C LEU A 99 -25.30 3.20 11.45
N THR A 100 -24.55 4.08 12.12
CA THR A 100 -24.00 3.81 13.46
C THR A 100 -25.12 3.68 14.49
N PHE A 101 -26.17 4.51 14.41
CA PHE A 101 -27.34 4.41 15.28
C PHE A 101 -28.11 3.10 15.05
N ILE A 102 -28.30 2.69 13.80
CA ILE A 102 -28.93 1.41 13.44
C ILE A 102 -28.08 0.24 13.96
N ALA A 103 -26.75 0.28 13.80
CA ALA A 103 -25.85 -0.74 14.29
C ALA A 103 -25.84 -0.83 15.83
N ALA A 104 -25.82 0.31 16.51
CA ALA A 104 -25.89 0.39 17.96
C ALA A 104 -27.24 -0.13 18.50
N GLN A 105 -28.37 0.26 17.89
CA GLN A 105 -29.68 -0.27 18.29
C GLN A 105 -29.81 -1.77 17.99
N SER A 106 -29.34 -2.24 16.83
CA SER A 106 -29.32 -3.67 16.50
C SER A 106 -28.49 -4.47 17.51
N SER A 107 -27.33 -3.95 17.93
CA SER A 107 -26.47 -4.57 18.95
C SER A 107 -27.14 -4.60 20.33
N VAL A 108 -27.79 -3.52 20.75
CA VAL A 108 -28.48 -3.44 22.05
C VAL A 108 -29.71 -4.36 22.09
N VAL A 109 -30.46 -4.46 20.99
CA VAL A 109 -31.58 -5.40 20.86
C VAL A 109 -31.08 -6.84 20.93
N THR A 110 -30.00 -7.16 20.20
CA THR A 110 -29.40 -8.50 20.19
C THR A 110 -28.85 -8.89 21.56
N GLU A 111 -28.20 -7.97 22.28
CA GLU A 111 -27.65 -8.22 23.61
C GLU A 111 -28.74 -8.43 24.67
N LYS A 112 -29.83 -7.63 24.61
CA LYS A 112 -31.00 -7.81 25.47
C LYS A 112 -31.70 -9.14 25.19
N GLU A 113 -31.84 -9.55 23.93
CA GLU A 113 -32.43 -10.83 23.55
C GLU A 113 -31.57 -12.02 23.98
N ILE A 114 -30.25 -11.96 23.79
CA ILE A 114 -29.30 -12.99 24.22
C ILE A 114 -29.31 -13.13 25.75
N SER A 115 -29.33 -12.01 26.49
CA SER A 115 -29.41 -12.04 27.96
C SER A 115 -30.73 -12.66 28.45
N THR A 116 -31.84 -12.36 27.77
CA THR A 116 -33.16 -12.93 28.09
C THR A 116 -33.27 -14.40 27.70
N MET A 117 -32.58 -14.84 26.64
CA MET A 117 -32.46 -16.24 26.24
C MET A 117 -31.57 -17.02 27.21
N LYS A 118 -30.47 -16.42 27.68
CA LYS A 118 -29.56 -17.02 28.65
C LYS A 118 -30.26 -17.28 29.99
N GLY A 119 -31.01 -16.31 30.51
CA GLY A 119 -31.80 -16.50 31.73
C GLY A 119 -32.84 -17.63 31.60
N ARG A 120 -33.48 -17.76 30.42
CA ARG A 120 -34.44 -18.84 30.13
C ARG A 120 -33.78 -20.21 29.98
N ALA A 121 -32.59 -20.29 29.39
CA ALA A 121 -31.84 -21.54 29.29
C ALA A 121 -31.40 -22.06 30.68
N GLU A 122 -31.01 -21.16 31.58
CA GLU A 122 -30.66 -21.50 32.97
C GLU A 122 -31.88 -21.96 33.78
N GLU A 123 -33.07 -21.41 33.51
CA GLU A 123 -34.34 -21.83 34.12
C GLU A 123 -34.80 -23.20 33.60
N TRP A 124 -34.70 -23.45 32.30
CA TRP A 124 -35.00 -24.75 31.68
C TRP A 124 -34.05 -25.86 32.13
N ALA A 125 -32.77 -25.55 32.37
CA ALA A 125 -31.81 -26.50 32.92
C ALA A 125 -32.19 -26.97 34.33
N ARG A 126 -32.66 -26.04 35.19
CA ARG A 126 -33.15 -26.38 36.54
C ARG A 126 -34.42 -27.22 36.52
N ILE A 127 -35.32 -26.96 35.57
CA ILE A 127 -36.54 -27.76 35.40
C ILE A 127 -36.19 -29.17 34.92
N THR A 128 -35.25 -29.32 33.98
CA THR A 128 -34.84 -30.63 33.44
C THR A 128 -34.15 -31.51 34.49
N GLU A 129 -33.37 -30.90 35.39
CA GLU A 129 -32.72 -31.61 36.50
C GLU A 129 -33.74 -32.11 37.56
N ALA A 130 -34.86 -31.40 37.73
CA ALA A 130 -35.94 -31.80 38.64
C ALA A 130 -36.78 -32.99 38.12
N PHE A 131 -36.73 -33.30 36.81
CA PHE A 131 -37.49 -34.38 36.18
C PHE A 131 -36.63 -35.53 35.63
N GLY A 132 -35.31 -35.47 35.78
CA GLY A 132 -34.35 -36.37 35.12
C GLY A 132 -33.78 -37.49 35.98
N THR A 133 -34.60 -38.25 36.73
CA THR A 133 -34.18 -39.59 37.22
C THR A 133 -35.32 -40.60 37.09
N THR A 134 -35.35 -41.35 35.98
CA THR A 134 -36.01 -42.66 35.92
C THR A 134 -35.50 -43.51 34.76
N HIS A 135 -34.77 -44.57 35.15
CA HIS A 135 -34.35 -45.83 34.50
C HIS A 135 -34.79 -46.21 33.07
N LEU A 136 -33.83 -46.81 32.32
CA LEU A 136 -33.89 -48.08 31.53
C LEU A 136 -32.57 -48.20 30.72
N SER A 137 -31.50 -48.83 31.21
CA SER A 137 -31.10 -50.26 31.14
C SER A 137 -31.03 -50.91 29.74
N GLN A 138 -29.86 -51.54 29.50
CA GLN A 138 -29.55 -52.60 28.52
C GLN A 138 -29.46 -52.17 27.04
N ASP A 139 -28.46 -52.57 26.24
CA ASP A 139 -27.52 -53.70 26.30
C ASP A 139 -26.29 -53.43 25.41
N SER A 140 -25.14 -54.00 25.82
CA SER A 140 -24.10 -54.70 25.02
C SER A 140 -23.34 -53.97 23.88
N ASN A 141 -22.01 -53.78 24.02
CA ASN A 141 -20.87 -54.54 23.40
C ASN A 141 -20.78 -54.41 21.85
N GLU A 142 -19.65 -54.30 21.14
CA GLU A 142 -18.20 -54.50 21.34
C GLU A 142 -17.47 -54.08 20.02
N LEU A 143 -16.11 -54.12 20.03
CA LEU A 143 -15.14 -54.16 18.88
C LEU A 143 -14.82 -52.83 18.14
N VAL A 144 -13.60 -52.26 18.09
CA VAL A 144 -12.17 -52.70 17.97
C VAL A 144 -11.74 -53.22 16.59
N LEU A 145 -10.89 -52.44 15.89
CA LEU A 145 -9.71 -52.79 15.04
C LEU A 145 -9.33 -51.54 14.21
N LYS A 146 -8.16 -50.87 14.21
CA LYS A 146 -6.71 -51.15 14.30
C LYS A 146 -6.04 -51.68 13.01
N HIS A 147 -4.92 -51.02 12.65
CA HIS A 147 -3.83 -51.35 11.70
C HIS A 147 -4.07 -51.08 10.19
N THR A 148 -3.09 -50.68 9.35
CA THR A 148 -1.61 -50.84 9.39
C THR A 148 -0.88 -49.80 8.50
N LEU A 149 0.38 -49.55 8.88
CA LEU A 149 1.52 -48.97 8.14
C LEU A 149 2.08 -49.97 7.12
N GLU A 150 2.75 -49.53 6.04
CA GLU A 150 3.99 -50.19 5.57
C GLU A 150 4.86 -49.33 4.61
N GLN A 151 6.16 -49.60 4.68
CA GLN A 151 7.31 -48.95 4.02
C GLN A 151 7.85 -49.78 2.83
N GLY A 152 8.71 -49.18 2.01
CA GLY A 152 9.76 -49.89 1.24
C GLY A 152 10.31 -49.09 0.04
N LYS A 153 11.55 -48.56 0.10
CA LYS A 153 12.84 -49.11 -0.43
C LYS A 153 13.22 -48.64 -1.86
N THR A 154 14.19 -47.72 -2.03
CA THR A 154 15.65 -47.89 -2.34
C THR A 154 16.03 -48.27 -3.78
N GLY A 155 16.99 -47.53 -4.37
CA GLY A 155 17.79 -47.94 -5.54
C GLY A 155 18.88 -46.94 -5.95
N HIS A 156 20.14 -47.40 -5.99
CA HIS A 156 21.39 -46.68 -6.30
C HIS A 156 21.68 -46.53 -7.81
N GLY A 157 22.60 -45.61 -8.15
CA GLY A 157 23.34 -45.61 -9.43
C GLY A 157 24.49 -44.59 -9.45
N SER A 158 25.71 -45.06 -9.72
CA SER A 158 27.01 -44.39 -9.68
C SER A 158 27.60 -44.22 -11.08
N HIS A 159 28.42 -43.18 -11.35
CA HIS A 159 29.80 -43.31 -11.87
C HIS A 159 30.47 -41.98 -12.31
N ARG A 160 31.76 -41.84 -11.92
CA ARG A 160 32.99 -41.30 -12.60
C ARG A 160 32.90 -40.01 -13.44
N GLY A 161 33.85 -39.06 -13.45
CA GLY A 161 35.20 -38.93 -12.89
C GLY A 161 36.08 -38.04 -13.81
N SER A 162 37.10 -37.36 -13.26
CA SER A 162 38.44 -37.06 -13.84
C SER A 162 38.96 -35.61 -13.76
N HIS A 163 40.26 -35.54 -13.45
CA HIS A 163 41.23 -34.47 -13.19
C HIS A 163 41.47 -33.40 -14.26
N ASN A 164 41.92 -32.18 -13.87
CA ASN A 164 43.34 -31.76 -13.97
C ASN A 164 43.66 -30.35 -13.39
N ASP A 165 44.83 -30.28 -12.72
CA ASP A 165 45.87 -29.23 -12.54
C ASP A 165 45.55 -27.75 -12.89
N GLY A 166 45.94 -26.72 -12.14
CA GLY A 166 47.15 -26.56 -11.32
C GLY A 166 48.11 -25.56 -11.98
N LYS A 167 48.05 -24.27 -11.59
CA LYS A 167 49.20 -23.33 -11.71
C LYS A 167 49.01 -22.05 -10.87
N GLN A 168 49.84 -21.94 -9.83
CA GLN A 168 50.14 -20.71 -9.09
C GLN A 168 51.09 -19.83 -9.91
N ALA A 169 50.87 -18.52 -9.89
CA ALA A 169 51.91 -17.49 -9.90
C ALA A 169 51.34 -16.15 -9.38
N SER A 170 52.09 -15.50 -8.49
CA SER A 170 52.00 -14.12 -8.01
C SER A 170 53.44 -13.61 -7.88
N PRO A 171 53.75 -12.31 -7.67
CA PRO A 171 52.91 -11.11 -7.56
C PRO A 171 53.41 -9.93 -8.44
N ASN A 172 52.80 -8.75 -8.28
CA ASN A 172 53.27 -7.42 -8.73
C ASN A 172 52.96 -6.99 -10.18
N ALA A 173 51.74 -6.51 -10.37
CA ALA A 173 51.48 -5.20 -10.95
C ALA A 173 50.05 -4.84 -10.57
N ILE A 174 49.82 -3.65 -10.04
CA ILE A 174 48.47 -3.07 -9.96
C ILE A 174 48.27 -2.37 -11.30
N PRO A 175 47.47 -2.89 -12.25
CA PRO A 175 46.96 -2.07 -13.32
C PRO A 175 45.81 -1.29 -12.70
N SER A 176 45.95 0.02 -12.68
CA SER A 176 44.87 0.99 -12.52
C SER A 176 43.76 0.69 -13.54
N GLN A 177 42.85 -0.21 -13.18
CA GLN A 177 41.64 -0.47 -13.95
C GLN A 177 40.69 0.72 -13.74
N HIS A 178 40.90 1.76 -14.54
CA HIS A 178 39.79 2.56 -15.04
C HIS A 178 38.89 1.63 -15.86
N SER A 179 38.00 0.93 -15.16
CA SER A 179 36.85 0.23 -15.72
C SER A 179 35.86 1.29 -16.21
N SER A 180 36.05 1.76 -17.44
CA SER A 180 35.09 2.53 -18.23
C SER A 180 33.93 1.67 -18.77
N ASN A 181 33.55 0.60 -18.05
CA ASN A 181 32.25 -0.02 -18.17
C ASN A 181 31.34 0.58 -17.10
N SER A 182 30.80 1.78 -17.36
CA SER A 182 29.71 2.33 -16.55
C SER A 182 28.52 1.38 -16.67
N ARG A 183 28.45 0.38 -15.81
CA ARG A 183 27.20 -0.37 -15.58
C ARG A 183 26.16 0.69 -15.25
N ASN A 184 25.06 0.72 -16.01
CA ASN A 184 23.92 1.60 -15.73
C ASN A 184 23.38 1.25 -14.33
N LEU A 185 23.94 1.89 -13.33
CA LEU A 185 23.62 1.70 -11.93
C LEU A 185 22.26 2.33 -11.67
N ALA A 186 21.36 1.59 -10.99
CA ALA A 186 20.07 2.13 -10.62
C ALA A 186 20.26 3.33 -9.68
N LEU A 187 19.41 4.35 -9.82
CA LEU A 187 19.52 5.59 -9.05
C LEU A 187 18.28 5.79 -8.18
N TRP A 188 18.49 6.01 -6.89
CA TRP A 188 17.46 6.47 -5.96
C TRP A 188 17.44 8.00 -5.87
N LEU A 189 16.44 8.64 -6.48
CA LEU A 189 16.24 10.09 -6.40
C LEU A 189 15.55 10.47 -5.08
N GLY A 190 16.33 10.54 -3.99
CA GLY A 190 15.79 10.77 -2.66
C GLY A 190 15.54 12.23 -2.28
N ASN A 191 16.14 13.21 -2.97
CA ASN A 191 15.93 14.63 -2.65
C ASN A 191 14.47 15.05 -2.93
N VAL A 192 13.79 15.61 -1.92
CA VAL A 192 12.38 16.01 -2.01
C VAL A 192 12.14 17.52 -2.13
N ALA A 193 13.13 18.33 -1.74
CA ALA A 193 13.07 19.78 -1.81
C ALA A 193 13.77 20.32 -3.07
N LYS A 194 13.38 21.51 -3.51
CA LYS A 194 14.03 22.24 -4.62
C LYS A 194 15.40 22.81 -4.26
N THR A 195 15.71 22.92 -2.97
CA THR A 195 16.95 23.54 -2.47
C THR A 195 18.20 22.80 -2.96
N GLY A 196 19.19 23.56 -3.39
CA GLY A 196 20.47 23.03 -3.86
C GLY A 196 20.48 22.54 -5.32
N PHE A 197 19.37 22.65 -6.05
CA PHE A 197 19.32 22.34 -7.47
C PHE A 197 19.46 23.59 -8.34
N ASP A 198 20.15 23.43 -9.47
CA ASP A 198 20.22 24.42 -10.53
C ASP A 198 18.81 24.81 -11.07
N PRO A 199 18.52 26.09 -11.30
CA PRO A 199 17.21 26.53 -11.81
C PRO A 199 16.80 25.91 -13.15
N ALA A 200 17.75 25.64 -14.06
CA ALA A 200 17.43 24.99 -15.33
C ALA A 200 17.05 23.51 -15.12
N TYR A 201 17.72 22.81 -14.20
CA TYR A 201 17.32 21.47 -13.76
C TYR A 201 15.90 21.46 -13.18
N LEU A 202 15.59 22.40 -12.28
CA LEU A 202 14.27 22.51 -11.68
C LEU A 202 13.17 22.75 -12.72
N LYS A 203 13.44 23.60 -13.72
CA LYS A 203 12.53 23.86 -14.83
C LYS A 203 12.22 22.58 -15.63
N GLU A 204 13.23 21.77 -15.94
CA GLU A 204 13.03 20.51 -16.68
C GLU A 204 12.32 19.44 -15.82
N ARG A 205 12.62 19.35 -14.52
CA ARG A 205 11.90 18.47 -13.59
C ARG A 205 10.43 18.85 -13.43
N ALA A 206 10.13 20.15 -13.40
CA ALA A 206 8.75 20.64 -13.38
C ALA A 206 8.03 20.28 -14.67
N ARG A 207 8.66 20.50 -15.84
CA ARG A 207 8.12 20.11 -17.14
C ARG A 207 7.78 18.62 -17.22
N LEU A 208 8.66 17.75 -16.72
CA LEU A 208 8.39 16.30 -16.64
C LEU A 208 7.16 16.00 -15.79
N SER A 209 7.06 16.64 -14.62
CA SER A 209 5.96 16.43 -13.67
C SER A 209 4.63 16.93 -14.24
N ASP A 210 4.63 18.10 -14.89
CA ASP A 210 3.45 18.67 -15.55
C ASP A 210 2.98 17.81 -16.72
N ALA A 211 3.91 17.29 -17.54
CA ALA A 211 3.60 16.38 -18.63
C ALA A 211 2.97 15.08 -18.12
N ALA A 212 3.52 14.51 -17.03
CA ALA A 212 2.96 13.32 -16.39
C ALA A 212 1.53 13.55 -15.88
N TYR A 213 1.34 14.67 -15.17
CA TYR A 213 0.05 15.05 -14.60
C TYR A 213 -1.02 15.29 -15.69
N ARG A 214 -0.64 15.86 -16.83
CA ARG A 214 -1.56 16.14 -17.96
C ARG A 214 -1.78 14.94 -18.88
N GLY A 215 -1.05 13.85 -18.71
CA GLY A 215 -1.04 12.73 -19.66
C GLY A 215 -0.42 13.07 -21.02
N ASP A 216 0.44 14.09 -21.10
CA ASP A 216 1.21 14.39 -22.32
C ASP A 216 2.42 13.45 -22.40
N TRP A 217 2.16 12.24 -22.90
CA TRP A 217 3.17 11.18 -22.98
C TRP A 217 4.33 11.51 -23.92
N HIS A 218 4.10 12.31 -24.96
CA HIS A 218 5.15 12.71 -25.88
C HIS A 218 6.14 13.65 -25.19
N GLN A 219 5.63 14.70 -24.54
CA GLN A 219 6.46 15.61 -23.77
C GLN A 219 7.14 14.91 -22.59
N LEU A 220 6.43 14.02 -21.90
CA LEU A 220 6.98 13.23 -20.80
C LEU A 220 8.19 12.42 -21.26
N LEU A 221 8.07 11.65 -22.34
CA LEU A 221 9.16 10.82 -22.87
C LEU A 221 10.33 11.68 -23.36
N SER A 222 10.07 12.86 -23.94
CA SER A 222 11.10 13.83 -24.29
C SER A 222 11.84 14.36 -23.05
N SER A 223 11.12 14.71 -21.98
CA SER A 223 11.73 15.16 -20.73
C SER A 223 12.56 14.06 -20.04
N LEU A 224 12.16 12.80 -20.13
CA LEU A 224 12.96 11.67 -19.66
C LEU A 224 14.28 11.53 -20.44
N ASP A 225 14.25 11.72 -21.76
CA ASP A 225 15.44 11.71 -22.60
C ASP A 225 16.36 12.91 -22.29
N THR A 226 15.80 14.09 -22.06
CA THR A 226 16.55 15.26 -21.56
C THR A 226 17.23 14.97 -20.23
N GLY A 227 16.51 14.38 -19.26
CA GLY A 227 17.06 13.95 -17.97
C GLY A 227 18.29 13.07 -18.12
N ARG A 228 18.17 12.05 -18.97
CA ARG A 228 19.25 11.11 -19.26
C ARG A 228 20.43 11.77 -19.98
N ARG A 229 20.20 12.53 -21.04
CA ARG A 229 21.29 13.07 -21.89
C ARG A 229 22.00 14.26 -21.26
N ARG A 230 21.25 15.17 -20.63
CA ARG A 230 21.79 16.42 -20.10
C ARG A 230 22.29 16.28 -18.68
N TYR A 231 21.64 15.47 -17.86
CA TYR A 231 21.94 15.34 -16.43
C TYR A 231 22.44 13.95 -16.04
N GLY A 232 22.44 12.99 -16.96
CA GLY A 232 22.88 11.62 -16.69
C GLY A 232 21.94 10.87 -15.73
N GLU A 233 20.70 11.34 -15.53
CA GLU A 233 19.79 10.83 -14.51
C GLU A 233 18.57 10.13 -15.13
N PRO A 234 18.20 8.91 -14.67
CA PRO A 234 16.96 8.27 -15.07
C PRO A 234 15.77 8.85 -14.29
N TRP A 235 15.09 9.84 -14.85
CA TRP A 235 13.95 10.50 -14.20
C TRP A 235 12.62 9.73 -14.23
N CYS A 236 12.61 8.49 -14.72
CA CYS A 236 11.39 7.67 -14.80
C CYS A 236 10.77 7.34 -13.42
N ASN A 237 11.58 7.40 -12.36
CA ASN A 237 11.15 7.23 -10.96
C ASN A 237 11.14 8.54 -10.18
N SER A 238 11.26 9.67 -10.87
CA SER A 238 11.22 10.97 -10.24
C SER A 238 9.78 11.34 -9.86
N PHE A 239 9.67 12.23 -8.87
CA PHE A 239 8.43 12.87 -8.46
C PHE A 239 8.63 14.40 -8.47
N ASN A 240 7.53 15.13 -8.34
CA ASN A 240 7.55 16.58 -8.34
C ASN A 240 8.26 17.10 -7.08
N LEU A 241 9.24 17.99 -7.26
CA LEU A 241 9.97 18.62 -6.15
C LEU A 241 9.16 19.80 -5.59
N ARG A 242 9.13 19.97 -4.27
CA ARG A 242 8.41 21.06 -3.60
C ARG A 242 9.37 22.04 -2.92
N SER A 243 8.84 23.19 -2.51
CA SER A 243 9.54 24.07 -1.55
C SER A 243 9.83 23.30 -0.26
N GLU A 244 10.75 23.81 0.56
CA GLU A 244 11.08 23.20 1.85
C GLU A 244 9.84 23.05 2.73
N ASP A 245 9.00 24.09 2.80
CA ASP A 245 7.77 24.14 3.60
C ASP A 245 6.75 23.07 3.19
N ASP A 246 6.66 22.73 1.90
CA ASP A 246 5.69 21.76 1.38
C ASP A 246 6.27 20.35 1.16
N SER A 247 7.57 20.15 1.41
CA SER A 247 8.27 18.89 1.11
C SER A 247 7.69 17.68 1.85
N HIS A 248 7.10 17.89 3.02
CA HIS A 248 6.47 16.83 3.81
C HIS A 248 5.13 16.33 3.21
N ARG A 249 4.46 17.15 2.38
CA ARG A 249 3.13 16.91 1.80
C ARG A 249 3.17 16.24 0.43
N LEU A 250 4.31 15.66 0.06
CA LEU A 250 4.47 15.02 -1.25
C LEU A 250 3.70 13.71 -1.36
N SER A 251 2.93 13.57 -2.45
CA SER A 251 2.28 12.32 -2.84
C SER A 251 3.26 11.24 -3.33
N LEU A 252 4.43 11.66 -3.79
CA LEU A 252 5.50 10.82 -4.36
C LEU A 252 5.05 9.98 -5.58
N TRP A 253 4.06 10.47 -6.31
CA TRP A 253 3.66 9.89 -7.59
C TRP A 253 4.78 10.00 -8.61
N THR A 254 5.07 8.87 -9.27
CA THR A 254 6.02 8.78 -10.37
C THR A 254 5.30 8.77 -11.72
N PRO A 255 6.01 8.99 -12.84
CA PRO A 255 5.46 8.79 -14.19
C PRO A 255 4.70 7.47 -14.39
N LEU A 256 5.14 6.36 -13.76
CA LEU A 256 4.46 5.07 -13.91
C LEU A 256 3.11 5.03 -13.18
N HIS A 257 3.02 5.64 -11.99
CA HIS A 257 1.75 5.79 -11.27
C HIS A 257 0.76 6.62 -12.09
N GLN A 258 1.21 7.75 -12.64
CA GLN A 258 0.37 8.60 -13.50
C GLN A 258 -0.07 7.87 -14.77
N ALA A 259 0.82 7.11 -15.39
CA ALA A 259 0.48 6.31 -16.56
C ALA A 259 -0.57 5.24 -16.27
N ALA A 260 -0.52 4.61 -15.08
CA ALA A 260 -1.54 3.66 -14.65
C ALA A 260 -2.89 4.34 -14.38
N TYR A 261 -2.88 5.47 -13.66
CA TYR A 261 -4.09 6.23 -13.32
C TYR A 261 -4.81 6.80 -14.55
N MET A 262 -4.06 7.28 -15.53
CA MET A 262 -4.59 7.95 -16.73
C MET A 262 -4.85 6.97 -17.89
N ASN A 263 -4.81 5.66 -17.64
CA ASN A 263 -4.93 4.60 -18.66
C ASN A 263 -4.02 4.83 -19.88
N ALA A 264 -2.74 5.13 -19.65
CA ALA A 264 -1.81 5.43 -20.74
C ALA A 264 -1.72 4.25 -21.74
N PRO A 265 -1.46 4.53 -23.04
CA PRO A 265 -1.30 3.47 -24.03
C PRO A 265 -0.24 2.44 -23.58
N LYS A 266 -0.50 1.14 -23.80
CA LYS A 266 0.42 0.03 -23.40
C LYS A 266 1.88 0.31 -23.77
N LYS A 267 2.11 0.83 -24.99
CA LYS A 267 3.44 1.20 -25.50
C LYS A 267 4.16 2.25 -24.64
N VAL A 268 3.43 3.20 -24.03
CA VAL A 268 3.97 4.21 -23.11
C VAL A 268 4.40 3.54 -21.81
N VAL A 269 3.53 2.71 -21.23
CA VAL A 269 3.81 1.97 -19.98
C VAL A 269 5.03 1.06 -20.15
N GLU A 270 5.07 0.27 -21.23
CA GLU A 270 6.22 -0.57 -21.59
C GLU A 270 7.50 0.24 -21.82
N LYS A 271 7.39 1.45 -22.38
CA LYS A 271 8.54 2.34 -22.58
C LYS A 271 9.06 2.87 -21.24
N LEU A 272 8.19 3.26 -20.31
CA LEU A 272 8.59 3.70 -18.97
C LEU A 272 9.34 2.60 -18.23
N ILE A 273 8.79 1.38 -18.24
CA ILE A 273 9.43 0.20 -17.66
C ILE A 273 10.81 -0.05 -18.28
N ARG A 274 10.93 -0.02 -19.62
CA ARG A 274 12.23 -0.17 -20.31
C ARG A 274 13.22 0.94 -19.98
N LEU A 275 12.74 2.12 -19.59
CA LEU A 275 13.57 3.22 -19.11
C LEU A 275 13.95 3.09 -17.64
N GLY A 276 13.50 2.04 -16.95
CA GLY A 276 13.84 1.72 -15.56
C GLY A 276 12.78 2.13 -14.54
N ALA A 277 11.53 2.39 -14.95
CA ALA A 277 10.47 2.69 -14.00
C ALA A 277 10.17 1.49 -13.08
N PHE A 278 10.06 1.76 -11.78
CA PHE A 278 9.92 0.74 -10.76
C PHE A 278 8.46 0.33 -10.57
N ARG A 279 8.17 -0.98 -10.63
CA ARG A 279 6.80 -1.49 -10.48
C ARG A 279 6.44 -1.73 -9.03
N THR A 280 7.43 -2.11 -8.21
CA THR A 280 7.26 -2.32 -6.77
C THR A 280 7.24 -1.04 -5.95
N LEU A 281 7.56 0.12 -6.54
CA LEU A 281 7.62 1.39 -5.81
C LEU A 281 6.19 1.91 -5.59
N PRO A 282 5.71 2.05 -4.34
CA PRO A 282 4.42 2.66 -4.05
C PRO A 282 4.49 4.21 -4.03
N THR A 283 3.30 4.82 -4.14
CA THR A 283 3.06 6.20 -3.71
C THR A 283 3.29 6.36 -2.21
N LYS A 284 3.38 7.62 -1.74
CA LYS A 284 3.31 7.92 -0.30
C LYS A 284 1.90 8.27 0.15
N GLU A 285 1.20 9.02 -0.68
CA GLU A 285 -0.13 9.54 -0.39
C GLU A 285 -0.91 9.61 -1.70
N THR A 286 -2.16 9.17 -1.67
CA THR A 286 -3.08 9.22 -2.81
C THR A 286 -4.15 10.29 -2.65
N HIS A 287 -4.13 11.10 -1.58
CA HIS A 287 -5.03 12.23 -1.32
C HIS A 287 -6.53 11.90 -1.21
N GLY A 288 -6.87 10.62 -1.00
CA GLY A 288 -8.24 10.14 -0.88
C GLY A 288 -8.82 9.63 -2.20
N GLU A 289 -8.07 9.70 -3.31
CA GLU A 289 -8.46 9.15 -4.61
C GLU A 289 -8.69 7.63 -4.57
N PHE A 290 -8.07 6.93 -3.61
CA PHE A 290 -8.17 5.48 -3.47
C PHE A 290 -8.37 5.05 -2.01
N ARG A 291 -8.72 3.76 -1.84
CA ARG A 291 -8.90 3.13 -0.54
C ARG A 291 -7.64 3.16 0.35
N TYR A 292 -6.46 3.09 -0.26
CA TYR A 292 -5.17 3.10 0.44
C TYR A 292 -4.30 4.26 -0.04
N ALA A 293 -3.48 4.80 0.87
CA ALA A 293 -2.60 5.94 0.63
C ALA A 293 -1.35 5.58 -0.21
N ASP A 294 -0.87 4.34 -0.04
CA ASP A 294 0.33 3.81 -0.66
C ASP A 294 -0.05 2.70 -1.64
N LEU A 295 -0.08 3.04 -2.93
CA LEU A 295 -0.40 2.10 -3.99
C LEU A 295 0.73 2.05 -5.00
N THR A 296 1.05 0.84 -5.45
CA THR A 296 1.87 0.63 -6.64
C THR A 296 1.07 0.95 -7.90
N ALA A 297 1.76 1.13 -9.03
CA ALA A 297 1.11 1.39 -10.31
C ALA A 297 0.11 0.27 -10.71
N VAL A 298 0.39 -1.00 -10.41
CA VAL A 298 -0.54 -2.10 -10.72
C VAL A 298 -1.80 -2.04 -9.84
N GLU A 299 -1.67 -1.64 -8.57
CA GLU A 299 -2.81 -1.52 -7.68
C GLU A 299 -3.70 -0.32 -8.08
N ILE A 300 -3.10 0.80 -8.48
CA ILE A 300 -3.83 1.91 -9.10
C ILE A 300 -4.63 1.42 -10.31
N ALA A 301 -4.01 0.67 -11.23
CA ALA A 301 -4.71 0.14 -12.41
C ALA A 301 -5.81 -0.87 -12.05
N ARG A 302 -5.73 -1.55 -10.90
CA ARG A 302 -6.78 -2.46 -10.41
C ARG A 302 -7.95 -1.69 -9.82
N GLU A 303 -7.69 -0.71 -8.97
CA GLU A 303 -8.70 0.14 -8.34
C GLU A 303 -9.53 0.89 -9.39
N VAL A 304 -8.89 1.39 -10.47
CA VAL A 304 -9.60 2.09 -11.56
C VAL A 304 -10.25 1.11 -12.58
N GLY A 305 -9.86 -0.17 -12.59
CA GLY A 305 -10.45 -1.19 -13.48
C GLY A 305 -9.79 -1.34 -14.86
N TYR A 306 -8.55 -0.86 -15.06
CA TYR A 306 -7.81 -1.00 -16.32
C TYR A 306 -7.07 -2.34 -16.42
N SER A 307 -7.84 -3.42 -16.61
CA SER A 307 -7.34 -4.80 -16.67
C SER A 307 -6.25 -5.03 -17.72
N ASP A 308 -6.32 -4.29 -18.82
CA ASP A 308 -5.35 -4.31 -19.92
C ASP A 308 -3.91 -3.97 -19.49
N LEU A 309 -3.74 -3.24 -18.40
CA LEU A 309 -2.44 -2.83 -17.89
C LEU A 309 -1.88 -3.77 -16.82
N TRP A 310 -2.68 -4.66 -16.24
CA TRP A 310 -2.29 -5.48 -15.10
C TRP A 310 -1.05 -6.33 -15.39
N GLY A 311 -1.03 -7.03 -16.53
CA GLY A 311 0.11 -7.87 -16.90
C GLY A 311 1.41 -7.10 -17.09
N ILE A 312 1.33 -5.89 -17.65
CA ILE A 312 2.51 -5.04 -17.92
C ILE A 312 3.05 -4.45 -16.60
N LEU A 313 2.15 -4.03 -15.71
CA LEU A 313 2.47 -3.36 -14.44
C LEU A 313 2.78 -4.32 -13.29
N THR A 314 2.43 -5.60 -13.40
CA THR A 314 2.73 -6.60 -12.36
C THR A 314 4.26 -6.68 -12.13
N PRO A 315 4.73 -6.51 -10.88
CA PRO A 315 6.15 -6.61 -10.56
C PRO A 315 6.77 -7.96 -10.96
N VAL A 316 8.03 -7.92 -11.41
CA VAL A 316 8.81 -9.11 -11.72
C VAL A 316 9.90 -9.26 -10.66
N ILE A 317 9.66 -10.11 -9.66
CA ILE A 317 10.58 -10.32 -8.54
C ILE A 317 11.70 -11.28 -8.96
N ARG A 318 12.93 -10.77 -9.01
CA ARG A 318 14.16 -11.49 -9.39
C ARG A 318 14.96 -11.91 -8.17
N HIS A 319 14.91 -11.12 -7.10
CA HIS A 319 15.62 -11.37 -5.86
C HIS A 319 14.63 -11.49 -4.72
N PHE A 320 14.20 -12.73 -4.46
CA PHE A 320 13.20 -13.00 -3.44
C PHE A 320 13.77 -12.78 -2.02
N VAL A 321 13.12 -11.91 -1.27
CA VAL A 321 13.34 -11.69 0.17
C VAL A 321 11.99 -11.75 0.86
N PRO A 322 11.81 -12.53 1.94
CA PRO A 322 10.57 -12.54 2.70
C PRO A 322 10.21 -11.13 3.17
N ALA A 323 8.94 -10.73 3.04
CA ALA A 323 8.48 -9.37 3.29
C ALA A 323 8.91 -8.84 4.69
N ARG A 324 8.79 -9.66 5.73
CA ARG A 324 9.21 -9.27 7.08
C ARG A 324 10.71 -8.97 7.17
N VAL A 325 11.54 -9.82 6.54
CA VAL A 325 12.99 -9.62 6.51
C VAL A 325 13.34 -8.35 5.74
N LEU A 326 12.64 -8.07 4.65
CA LEU A 326 12.86 -6.87 3.85
C LEU A 326 12.54 -5.59 4.62
N ILE A 327 11.43 -5.59 5.38
CA ILE A 327 11.05 -4.48 6.27
C ILE A 327 12.11 -4.25 7.35
N ASP A 328 12.51 -5.32 8.05
CA ASP A 328 13.50 -5.22 9.12
C ASP A 328 14.86 -4.72 8.56
N LEU A 329 15.26 -5.21 7.37
CA LEU A 329 16.47 -4.80 6.67
C LEU A 329 16.42 -3.32 6.22
N GLU A 330 15.28 -2.86 5.72
CA GLU A 330 15.05 -1.47 5.33
C GLU A 330 15.16 -0.55 6.55
N GLN A 331 14.53 -0.93 7.66
CA GLN A 331 14.62 -0.18 8.90
C GLN A 331 16.09 -0.05 9.37
N LYS A 332 16.86 -1.15 9.39
CA LYS A 332 18.27 -1.12 9.79
C LYS A 332 19.14 -0.34 8.83
N PHE A 333 18.85 -0.38 7.54
CA PHE A 333 19.54 0.45 6.56
C PHE A 333 19.24 1.94 6.77
N HIS A 334 18.00 2.30 7.07
CA HIS A 334 17.64 3.69 7.35
C HIS A 334 18.26 4.18 8.67
N GLU A 335 18.31 3.35 9.70
CA GLU A 335 19.04 3.64 10.95
C GLU A 335 20.53 3.93 10.67
N LEU A 336 21.20 3.10 9.86
CA LEU A 336 22.57 3.34 9.41
C LEU A 336 22.71 4.69 8.68
N ILE A 337 21.86 4.99 7.70
CA ILE A 337 21.92 6.27 6.96
C ILE A 337 21.77 7.46 7.92
N ARG A 338 20.82 7.40 8.86
CA ARG A 338 20.61 8.47 9.84
C ARG A 338 21.81 8.64 10.76
N ALA A 339 22.44 7.55 11.20
CA ALA A 339 23.64 7.58 12.01
C ALA A 339 24.83 8.19 11.24
N GLU A 340 25.01 7.82 9.97
CA GLU A 340 26.07 8.35 9.10
C GLU A 340 25.87 9.83 8.74
N LEU A 341 24.62 10.29 8.70
CA LEU A 341 24.25 11.66 8.37
C LEU A 341 23.85 12.49 9.61
N ALA A 342 24.16 12.02 10.81
CA ALA A 342 23.86 12.75 12.04
C ALA A 342 24.44 14.17 11.98
N GLY A 343 23.61 15.17 12.25
CA GLY A 343 23.99 16.59 12.18
C GLY A 343 23.94 17.22 10.79
N VAL A 344 23.63 16.47 9.72
CA VAL A 344 23.47 17.02 8.38
C VAL A 344 22.05 17.55 8.20
N ALA A 345 21.91 18.88 8.06
CA ALA A 345 20.62 19.55 7.92
C ALA A 345 19.78 19.10 6.72
N LEU A 346 20.40 18.52 5.68
CA LEU A 346 19.71 18.00 4.49
C LEU A 346 18.88 16.73 4.77
N LEU A 347 19.11 16.02 5.88
CA LEU A 347 18.45 14.75 6.17
C LEU A 347 16.92 14.84 6.16
N LYS A 348 16.34 15.97 6.60
CA LYS A 348 14.89 16.23 6.58
C LYS A 348 14.31 16.34 5.17
N TYR A 349 15.14 16.55 4.16
CA TYR A 349 14.75 16.70 2.76
C TYR A 349 15.11 15.46 1.92
N LEU A 350 15.35 14.32 2.57
CA LEU A 350 15.63 13.04 1.91
C LEU A 350 14.53 12.02 2.16
N ARG A 351 13.96 11.51 1.07
CA ARG A 351 13.26 10.23 1.03
C ARG A 351 14.31 9.12 1.03
N LEU A 352 14.36 8.33 2.10
CA LEU A 352 15.29 7.21 2.19
C LEU A 352 14.90 6.07 1.22
N PRO A 353 15.87 5.27 0.73
CA PRO A 353 15.61 4.21 -0.22
C PRO A 353 14.64 3.14 0.27
N GLN A 354 13.70 2.74 -0.60
CA GLN A 354 12.85 1.59 -0.33
C GLN A 354 13.45 0.33 -0.96
N LEU A 355 13.72 -0.69 -0.14
CA LEU A 355 14.48 -1.86 -0.56
C LEU A 355 13.69 -2.81 -1.46
N VAL A 356 12.36 -2.73 -1.43
CA VAL A 356 11.50 -3.54 -2.31
C VAL A 356 11.86 -3.37 -3.79
N VAL A 357 12.33 -2.19 -4.19
CA VAL A 357 12.78 -1.92 -5.56
C VAL A 357 13.99 -2.77 -5.96
N LEU A 358 14.90 -3.10 -5.04
CA LEU A 358 16.04 -3.97 -5.38
C LEU A 358 15.61 -5.36 -5.82
N THR A 359 14.41 -5.81 -5.41
CA THR A 359 13.92 -7.15 -5.69
C THR A 359 13.55 -7.36 -7.16
N GLU A 360 13.30 -6.28 -7.92
CA GLU A 360 12.94 -6.33 -9.34
C GLU A 360 14.10 -6.01 -10.31
N LEU A 361 15.23 -5.51 -9.80
CA LEU A 361 16.39 -5.16 -10.63
C LEU A 361 17.13 -6.42 -11.11
N GLU A 362 17.75 -6.35 -12.30
CA GLU A 362 18.62 -7.43 -12.79
C GLU A 362 19.95 -7.51 -12.03
N ASN A 363 20.50 -6.35 -11.66
CA ASN A 363 21.57 -6.23 -10.68
C ASN A 363 20.96 -5.51 -9.47
N PRO A 364 20.83 -6.15 -8.30
CA PRO A 364 20.10 -5.58 -7.16
C PRO A 364 20.98 -4.58 -6.39
N GLU A 365 21.54 -3.62 -7.12
CA GLU A 365 22.52 -2.63 -6.67
C GLU A 365 22.05 -1.25 -7.12
N MET A 366 22.13 -0.28 -6.20
CA MET A 366 21.57 1.05 -6.39
C MET A 366 22.44 2.11 -5.73
N TRP A 367 22.53 3.27 -6.37
CA TRP A 367 23.14 4.48 -5.83
C TRP A 367 22.09 5.40 -5.21
N PHE A 368 22.36 5.86 -3.99
CA PHE A 368 21.59 6.89 -3.31
C PHE A 368 22.49 8.12 -3.05
N PRO A 369 22.42 9.17 -3.88
CA PRO A 369 23.14 10.42 -3.65
C PRO A 369 22.49 11.24 -2.54
N ILE A 370 23.31 11.76 -1.61
CA ILE A 370 22.87 12.68 -0.55
C ILE A 370 22.87 14.12 -1.03
N GLN A 371 23.81 14.49 -1.91
CA GLN A 371 23.89 15.82 -2.46
C GLN A 371 23.12 15.91 -3.79
N PRO A 372 22.27 16.94 -3.96
CA PRO A 372 21.66 17.26 -5.26
C PRO A 372 22.69 17.27 -6.39
N GLN A 373 22.33 16.68 -7.53
CA GLN A 373 23.11 16.71 -8.79
C GLN A 373 24.57 16.19 -8.67
N SER A 374 24.88 15.39 -7.65
CA SER A 374 26.22 14.82 -7.48
C SER A 374 26.26 13.33 -7.86
N GLN A 375 26.76 13.03 -9.06
CA GLN A 375 26.92 11.65 -9.52
C GLN A 375 28.14 10.93 -8.90
N GLN A 376 29.10 11.68 -8.37
CA GLN A 376 30.34 11.15 -7.78
C GLN A 376 30.61 11.68 -6.36
N GLY A 377 29.57 12.22 -5.70
CA GLY A 377 29.69 12.84 -4.39
C GLY A 377 29.36 11.93 -3.22
N ARG A 378 28.88 12.56 -2.14
CA ARG A 378 28.47 11.86 -0.92
C ARG A 378 27.21 11.05 -1.17
N GLY A 379 27.23 9.79 -0.75
CA GLY A 379 26.15 8.86 -1.06
C GLY A 379 26.36 7.47 -0.51
N PHE A 380 25.38 6.61 -0.80
CA PHE A 380 25.38 5.20 -0.43
C PHE A 380 25.20 4.37 -1.69
N LEU A 381 26.18 3.50 -1.97
CA LEU A 381 26.01 2.42 -2.93
C LEU A 381 25.60 1.19 -2.13
N PHE A 382 24.44 0.62 -2.41
CA PHE A 382 23.93 -0.51 -1.66
C PHE A 382 23.43 -1.61 -2.59
N ARG A 383 23.67 -2.85 -2.17
CA ARG A 383 23.34 -4.04 -2.94
C ARG A 383 22.69 -5.09 -2.04
N LEU A 384 21.64 -5.73 -2.56
CA LEU A 384 21.05 -6.91 -1.95
C LEU A 384 21.95 -8.14 -2.16
N ASP A 385 22.32 -8.80 -1.07
CA ASP A 385 23.07 -10.05 -1.04
C ASP A 385 22.29 -11.08 -0.21
N GLY A 386 21.40 -11.82 -0.88
CA GLY A 386 20.47 -12.74 -0.24
C GLY A 386 19.50 -12.02 0.70
N ARG A 387 19.68 -12.19 2.01
CA ARG A 387 18.85 -11.57 3.07
C ARG A 387 19.56 -10.44 3.82
N GLU A 388 20.67 -9.96 3.26
CA GLU A 388 21.49 -8.88 3.81
C GLU A 388 21.70 -7.79 2.76
N LEU A 389 22.16 -6.62 3.20
CA LEU A 389 22.72 -5.59 2.31
C LEU A 389 24.22 -5.46 2.50
N VAL A 390 24.91 -5.27 1.40
CA VAL A 390 26.25 -4.69 1.39
C VAL A 390 26.12 -3.23 1.03
N VAL A 391 26.62 -2.34 1.89
CA VAL A 391 26.50 -0.89 1.74
C VAL A 391 27.87 -0.26 1.77
N LEU A 392 28.21 0.52 0.74
CA LEU A 392 29.36 1.41 0.70
C LEU A 392 28.90 2.84 0.95
N SER A 393 29.23 3.38 2.12
CA SER A 393 29.11 4.79 2.46
C SER A 393 30.30 5.55 1.88
N VAL A 394 30.02 6.62 1.11
CA VAL A 394 31.05 7.45 0.46
C VAL A 394 30.96 8.88 0.97
N GLY A 395 32.11 9.42 1.39
CA GLY A 395 32.28 10.84 1.72
C GLY A 395 31.78 11.23 3.11
N ARG A 396 31.94 10.34 4.10
CA ARG A 396 31.56 10.56 5.50
C ARG A 396 32.27 11.78 6.11
N ASN A 397 33.59 11.89 5.93
CA ASN A 397 34.41 13.04 6.34
C ASN A 397 35.37 13.44 5.20
N PRO A 398 35.84 14.70 5.12
CA PRO A 398 37.01 15.05 4.32
C PRO A 398 38.29 14.43 4.93
N PRO A 399 39.22 13.89 4.12
CA PRO A 399 39.08 13.58 2.68
C PRO A 399 38.14 12.39 2.47
N MET A 400 37.40 12.36 1.34
CA MET A 400 36.33 11.40 0.99
C MET A 400 36.58 9.98 1.51
N SER A 401 36.15 9.72 2.75
CA SER A 401 36.31 8.42 3.36
C SER A 401 35.27 7.45 2.82
N LYS A 402 35.68 6.20 2.61
CA LYS A 402 34.81 5.10 2.20
C LYS A 402 34.70 4.13 3.36
N GLN A 403 33.49 3.72 3.68
CA GLN A 403 33.25 2.69 4.70
C GLN A 403 32.26 1.67 4.16
N LEU A 404 32.64 0.39 4.21
CA LEU A 404 31.75 -0.71 3.89
C LEU A 404 31.02 -1.16 5.16
N TYR A 405 29.74 -1.52 4.98
CA TYR A 405 28.88 -2.08 6.00
C TYR A 405 28.18 -3.32 5.46
N ARG A 406 27.95 -4.29 6.35
CA ARG A 406 26.97 -5.35 6.17
C ARG A 406 25.77 -5.05 7.05
N VAL A 407 24.59 -4.98 6.46
CA VAL A 407 23.33 -4.74 7.16
C VAL A 407 22.50 -6.02 7.13
N SER A 408 22.01 -6.44 8.29
CA SER A 408 21.10 -7.55 8.48
C SER A 408 19.83 -7.08 9.19
N ALA A 409 18.85 -7.97 9.38
CA ALA A 409 17.64 -7.66 10.14
C ALA A 409 17.92 -7.31 11.62
N THR A 410 19.07 -7.71 12.18
CA THR A 410 19.41 -7.49 13.58
C THR A 410 20.28 -6.24 13.80
N GLY A 411 20.88 -5.66 12.76
CA GLY A 411 21.74 -4.50 12.88
C GLY A 411 22.70 -4.34 11.71
N TRP A 412 23.78 -3.59 11.90
CA TRP A 412 24.84 -3.44 10.89
C TRP A 412 26.22 -3.48 11.53
N THR A 413 27.20 -3.93 10.75
CA THR A 413 28.61 -3.97 11.15
C THR A 413 29.49 -3.40 10.04
N ALA A 414 30.52 -2.66 10.43
CA ALA A 414 31.55 -2.21 9.50
C ALA A 414 32.39 -3.42 9.05
N ILE A 415 32.67 -3.52 7.75
CA ILE A 415 33.49 -4.59 7.16
C ILE A 415 34.63 -3.99 6.36
N HIS A 416 35.73 -4.74 6.20
CA HIS A 416 36.88 -4.29 5.43
C HIS A 416 36.80 -4.66 3.95
N ASP A 417 36.16 -5.78 3.62
CA ASP A 417 36.00 -6.24 2.24
C ASP A 417 34.60 -6.85 2.03
N ALA A 418 34.09 -6.68 0.81
CA ALA A 418 32.79 -7.18 0.40
C ALA A 418 32.94 -8.59 -0.19
N VAL A 419 32.91 -9.61 0.66
CA VAL A 419 32.72 -10.98 0.17
C VAL A 419 31.25 -11.14 -0.22
N VAL A 420 30.95 -10.93 -1.49
CA VAL A 420 29.61 -11.13 -2.06
C VAL A 420 29.50 -12.57 -2.54
N PHE A 421 28.57 -13.34 -1.96
CA PHE A 421 28.32 -14.70 -2.41
C PHE A 421 27.46 -14.62 -3.68
N ARG A 422 28.10 -14.72 -4.86
CA ARG A 422 27.35 -14.99 -6.09
C ARG A 422 26.70 -16.36 -5.97
N ARG A 423 25.39 -16.38 -5.77
CA ARG A 423 24.57 -17.59 -5.89
C ARG A 423 24.12 -17.79 -7.31
#